data_AF-A0A6A0ANC8-F1
#
_entry.id   AF-A0A6A0ANC8-F1
#
_cell.length_a   1.000
_cell.length_b   1.000
_cell.length_c   1.000
_cell.angle_alpha   90.00
_cell.angle_beta   90.00
_cell.angle_gamma   90.00
#
_symmetry.space_group_name_H-M   'P 1'
#
loop_
_entity.id
_entity.type
_entity.pdbx_description
1 polymer ?
#
loop_
_entity_poly.entity_id
_entity_poly.type
_entity_poly.pdbx_seq_one_letter_code
_entity_poly.pdbx_strand_id
1 'polypeptide(L)'
;MIAMTLPAVPVPDIVSALIGDCMPKHVLDAELDSVMAAREVGRFRPLDFDDDRADRERELSRLARANKVLAAYDPGLIVRSGGAR
;
A
#
# COMPACT_ATOMS: atom_id res chain seq x y z
N MET A 1 -5.39 -9.79 -4.44
CA MET A 1 -5.21 -9.12 -5.75
C MET A 1 -6.47 -9.17 -6.62
N ILE A 2 -7.10 -8.03 -6.93
CA ILE A 2 -8.13 -7.95 -7.98
C ILE A 2 -7.38 -7.86 -9.32
N ALA A 3 -7.25 -8.99 -10.02
CA ALA A 3 -6.67 -9.01 -11.36
C ALA A 3 -7.73 -8.52 -12.36
N MET A 4 -7.68 -7.23 -12.72
CA MET A 4 -8.41 -6.74 -13.88
C MET A 4 -7.66 -7.18 -15.13
N THR A 5 -8.22 -8.17 -15.83
CA THR A 5 -7.85 -8.45 -17.22
C THR A 5 -8.21 -7.23 -18.05
N LEU A 6 -7.19 -6.47 -18.44
CA LEU A 6 -7.36 -5.35 -19.37
C LEU A 6 -7.67 -5.91 -20.76
N PRO A 7 -8.71 -5.41 -21.45
CA PRO A 7 -9.01 -5.84 -22.81
C PRO A 7 -7.85 -5.49 -23.76
N ALA A 8 -7.58 -6.35 -24.74
CA ALA A 8 -6.51 -6.20 -25.74
C ALA A 8 -6.72 -5.03 -26.74
N VAL A 9 -7.64 -4.13 -26.44
CA VAL A 9 -8.07 -3.03 -27.31
C VAL A 9 -7.64 -1.72 -26.63
N PRO A 10 -7.13 -0.71 -27.38
CA PRO A 10 -6.75 0.57 -26.79
C PRO A 10 -7.92 1.13 -25.99
N VAL A 11 -7.72 1.20 -24.67
CA VAL A 11 -8.66 1.80 -23.74
C VAL A 11 -8.63 3.31 -23.98
N PRO A 12 -9.76 3.97 -24.29
CA PRO A 12 -9.79 5.41 -24.45
C PRO A 12 -9.26 6.10 -23.19
N ASP A 13 -8.45 7.16 -23.34
CA ASP A 13 -7.77 7.82 -22.21
C ASP A 13 -8.73 8.21 -21.07
N ILE A 14 -9.98 8.52 -21.41
CA ILE A 14 -11.04 8.85 -20.44
C ILE A 14 -11.43 7.67 -19.54
N VAL A 15 -11.35 6.43 -20.04
CA VAL A 15 -11.61 5.20 -19.28
C VAL A 15 -10.42 4.85 -18.39
N SER A 16 -9.19 5.09 -18.85
CA SER A 16 -7.98 4.99 -18.02
C SER A 16 -8.00 6.00 -16.86
N ALA A 17 -8.51 7.20 -17.08
CA ALA A 17 -8.74 8.19 -16.03
C ALA A 17 -9.84 7.76 -15.04
N LEU A 18 -10.92 7.14 -15.54
CA LEU A 18 -12.02 6.61 -14.71
C LEU A 18 -11.59 5.47 -13.77
N ILE A 19 -10.60 4.66 -14.16
CA ILE A 19 -10.02 3.64 -13.26
C ILE A 19 -9.35 4.31 -12.04
N GLY A 20 -8.74 5.48 -12.23
CA GLY A 20 -8.20 6.30 -11.15
C GLY A 20 -9.28 6.97 -10.28
N ASP A 21 -10.43 7.32 -10.86
CA ASP A 21 -11.56 7.95 -10.15
C ASP A 21 -12.38 6.97 -9.29
N CYS A 22 -12.28 5.66 -9.54
CA CYS A 22 -13.00 4.66 -8.75
C CYS A 22 -12.50 4.53 -7.31
N MET A 23 -11.32 5.08 -6.99
CA MET A 23 -10.76 5.04 -5.63
C MET A 23 -10.56 6.48 -5.12
N PRO A 24 -11.11 6.82 -3.94
CA PRO A 24 -10.85 8.13 -3.36
C PRO A 24 -9.35 8.37 -3.18
N LYS A 25 -8.87 9.57 -3.53
CA LYS A 25 -7.45 9.93 -3.48
C LYS A 25 -6.75 9.57 -2.16
N HIS A 26 -7.42 9.74 -1.03
CA HIS A 26 -6.86 9.42 0.29
C HIS A 26 -6.66 7.91 0.52
N VAL A 27 -7.41 7.06 -0.17
CA VAL A 27 -7.24 5.59 -0.16
C VAL A 27 -6.05 5.21 -1.04
N LEU A 28 -5.89 5.85 -2.21
CA LEU A 28 -4.73 5.67 -3.08
C LEU A 28 -3.43 6.11 -2.37
N ASP A 29 -3.46 7.26 -1.70
CA ASP A 29 -2.33 7.74 -0.89
C ASP A 29 -1.99 6.74 0.24
N ALA A 30 -3.01 6.16 0.88
CA ALA A 30 -2.83 5.13 1.90
C ALA A 30 -2.26 3.82 1.33
N GLU A 31 -2.63 3.43 0.11
CA GLU A 31 -2.07 2.27 -0.57
C GLU A 31 -0.57 2.47 -0.80
N LEU A 32 -0.20 3.60 -1.41
CA LEU A 32 1.21 3.96 -1.64
C LEU A 32 2.01 3.98 -0.33
N ASP A 33 1.47 4.62 0.70
CA ASP A 33 2.10 4.67 2.02
C ASP A 33 2.28 3.27 2.64
N SER A 34 1.27 2.41 2.53
CA SER A 34 1.33 1.06 3.09
C SER A 34 2.38 0.18 2.38
N VAL A 35 2.49 0.28 1.05
CA VAL A 35 3.47 -0.45 0.24
C VAL A 35 4.89 0.02 0.54
N MET A 36 5.10 1.35 0.60
CA MET A 36 6.40 1.92 0.94
C MET A 36 6.83 1.55 2.36
N ALA A 37 5.93 1.67 3.34
CA ALA A 37 6.22 1.34 4.74
C ALA A 37 6.50 -0.16 4.91
N ALA A 38 5.73 -1.04 4.26
CA ALA A 38 5.96 -2.48 4.32
C ALA A 38 7.33 -2.87 3.73
N ARG A 39 7.76 -2.20 2.64
CA ARG A 39 9.10 -2.36 2.07
C ARG A 39 10.19 -1.96 3.06
N GLU A 40 10.03 -0.81 3.72
CA GLU A 40 11.05 -0.29 4.63
C GLU A 40 11.15 -1.11 5.92
N VAL A 41 10.02 -1.59 6.48
CA VAL A 41 10.00 -2.56 7.59
C VAL A 41 10.78 -3.84 7.25
N GLY A 42 10.75 -4.27 5.98
CA GLY A 42 11.51 -5.40 5.48
C GLY A 42 13.02 -5.12 5.38
N ARG A 43 13.40 -3.87 5.14
CA ARG A 43 14.80 -3.44 4.97
C ARG A 43 15.59 -3.42 6.27
N PHE A 44 14.95 -3.08 7.39
CA PHE A 44 15.60 -3.09 8.71
C PHE A 44 15.81 -4.52 9.26
N ARG A 45 16.41 -5.42 8.49
CA ARG A 45 16.87 -6.72 8.98
C ARG A 45 18.30 -7.00 8.51
N PRO A 46 19.22 -7.41 9.41
CA PRO A 46 19.05 -7.55 10.88
C PRO A 46 18.98 -6.18 11.61
N LEU A 47 18.43 -6.17 12.82
CA LEU A 47 18.29 -4.98 13.68
C LEU A 47 19.44 -4.95 14.70
N ASP A 48 20.65 -4.71 14.22
CA ASP A 48 21.85 -4.82 15.06
C ASP A 48 22.05 -3.60 15.97
N PHE A 49 21.35 -2.49 15.71
CA PHE A 49 21.41 -1.26 16.50
C PHE A 49 20.03 -0.80 17.00
N ASP A 50 20.01 -0.09 18.12
CA ASP A 50 18.77 0.45 18.70
C ASP A 50 18.09 1.49 17.78
N ASP A 51 18.87 2.24 17.01
CA ASP A 51 18.36 3.19 16.02
C ASP A 51 17.58 2.47 14.90
N ASP A 52 18.10 1.34 14.41
CA ASP A 52 17.41 0.53 13.41
C ASP A 52 16.07 -0.02 13.96
N ARG A 53 16.01 -0.31 15.26
CA ARG A 53 14.78 -0.76 15.93
C ARG A 53 13.77 0.37 16.03
N ALA A 54 14.21 1.58 16.37
CA ALA A 54 13.34 2.75 16.44
C ALA A 54 12.78 3.12 15.05
N ASP A 55 13.61 3.09 14.02
CA ASP A 55 13.20 3.35 12.64
C ASP A 55 12.23 2.29 12.12
N ARG A 56 12.47 1.02 12.45
CA ARG A 56 11.52 -0.06 12.15
C ARG A 56 10.15 0.15 12.81
N GLU A 57 10.13 0.55 14.09
CA GLU A 57 8.89 0.80 14.82
C GLU A 57 8.10 1.98 14.24
N ARG A 58 8.83 3.01 13.78
CA ARG A 58 8.24 4.15 13.07
C ARG A 58 7.58 3.72 11.76
N GLU A 59 8.23 2.87 10.97
CA GLU A 59 7.64 2.37 9.72
C GLU A 59 6.49 1.38 9.97
N LEU A 60 6.54 0.57 11.03
CA LEU A 60 5.40 -0.24 11.46
C LEU A 60 4.20 0.62 11.85
N SER A 61 4.45 1.73 12.56
CA SER A 61 3.41 2.70 12.92
C SER A 61 2.79 3.36 11.68
N ARG A 62 3.62 3.71 10.68
CA ARG A 62 3.16 4.25 9.39
C ARG A 62 2.30 3.23 8.63
N LEU A 63 2.74 1.98 8.54
CA LEU A 63 1.99 0.89 7.94
C LEU A 63 0.63 0.68 8.64
N ALA A 64 0.61 0.67 9.97
CA ALA A 64 -0.62 0.53 10.74
C ALA A 64 -1.60 1.69 10.49
N ARG A 65 -1.10 2.92 10.38
CA ARG A 65 -1.93 4.09 10.06
C ARG A 65 -2.55 3.99 8.67
N ALA A 66 -1.75 3.64 7.66
CA ALA A 66 -2.21 3.47 6.29
C ALA A 66 -3.26 2.34 6.18
N ASN A 67 -2.98 1.20 6.82
CA ASN A 67 -3.90 0.07 6.87
C ASN A 67 -5.25 0.39 7.54
N LYS A 68 -5.33 1.36 8.46
CA LYS A 68 -6.62 1.80 9.01
C LYS A 68 -7.51 2.44 7.94
N VAL A 69 -6.90 3.25 7.05
CA VAL A 69 -7.62 3.89 5.95
C VAL A 69 -8.04 2.83 4.92
N LEU A 70 -7.13 1.92 4.56
CA LEU A 70 -7.41 0.82 3.64
C LEU A 70 -8.50 -0.10 4.17
N ALA A 71 -8.42 -0.52 5.45
CA ALA A 71 -9.42 -1.38 6.08
C ALA A 71 -10.80 -0.75 6.17
N ALA A 72 -10.87 0.58 6.32
CA ALA A 72 -12.13 1.32 6.32
C ALA A 72 -12.78 1.38 4.92
N TYR A 73 -11.97 1.33 3.86
CA TYR A 73 -12.44 1.30 2.48
C TYR A 73 -12.78 -0.13 2.02
N ASP A 74 -11.83 -1.06 2.14
CA ASP A 74 -12.00 -2.48 1.89
C ASP A 74 -10.96 -3.27 2.71
N PRO A 75 -11.40 -4.15 3.65
CA PRO A 75 -10.49 -5.02 4.42
C PRO A 75 -9.55 -5.88 3.56
N GLY A 76 -9.91 -6.17 2.30
CA GLY A 76 -9.07 -6.89 1.35
C GLY A 76 -7.83 -6.12 0.87
N LEU A 77 -7.76 -4.81 1.12
CA LEU A 77 -6.63 -3.95 0.74
C LEU A 77 -5.53 -3.84 1.81
N ILE A 78 -5.71 -4.45 2.98
CA ILE A 78 -4.72 -4.39 4.07
C ILE A 78 -3.38 -5.02 3.63
N VAL A 79 -2.31 -4.24 3.74
CA VAL A 79 -0.94 -4.68 3.41
C VAL A 79 -0.25 -5.25 4.65
N ARG A 80 0.36 -6.43 4.52
CA ARG A 80 1.15 -7.04 5.60
C ARG A 80 2.63 -6.72 5.45
N SER A 81 3.34 -6.63 6.57
CA SER A 81 4.81 -6.57 6.58
C SER A 81 5.35 -7.89 6.00
N GLY A 82 5.78 -7.86 4.73
CA GLY A 82 6.08 -9.05 3.92
C GLY A 82 5.49 -9.01 2.50
N GLY A 83 4.63 -8.04 2.20
CA GLY A 83 4.02 -7.80 0.88
C GLY A 83 2.51 -8.04 0.84
N ALA A 84 1.89 -7.61 -0.26
CA ALA A 84 0.48 -7.88 -0.56
C ALA A 84 0.30 -9.35 -1.02
N ARG A 85 -0.82 -9.99 -0.65
CA ARG A 85 -1.24 -11.29 -1.20
C ARG A 85 -2.42 -11.13 -2.15
#